data_AF-A0A7W7YHY4-F1
#
_entry.id   AF-A0A7W7YHY4-F1
#
_cell.length_a   1.000
_cell.length_b   1.000
_cell.length_c   1.000
_cell.angle_alpha   90.00
_cell.angle_beta   90.00
_cell.angle_gamma   90.00
#
_symmetry.space_group_name_H-M   'P 1'
#
loop_
_entity.id
_entity.type
_entity.pdbx_description
1 polymer ?
#
loop_
_entity_poly.entity_id
_entity_poly.type
_entity_poly.pdbx_seq_one_letter_code
_entity_poly.pdbx_strand_id
1 'polypeptide(L)'
;MIVPEFWAEGRIKARLDDRQVTVRRFGWSDISQEEAQAHADERAKAALKEIAAGEMVEKYEPKMAYNGAEGVPIREEILARHGEAVITRNLYGARCLNTPDVLFADVDFGQSVPLKLSCSVYLTLVAVATALGLWQGSIKVTVISLLIALVVGSPLALLLFRLYEKATGGPRERAHQRIHQFSRQHPDWHLRVYETPKGLRVLVMHTTFGARDEVVQHFFEALDADPIYVRMCRNQHCFRARLSPKPWRIGIREHIRPRPGYWPVKPEHLPARHRWIAAYEAKAQGYAACRFLERLGSSHVHPTADALRIIHDELCQANTTLKLA
;
A
#
# COMPACT_ATOMS: atom_id res chain seq x y z
N MET A 1 14.86 5.60 0.63
CA MET A 1 13.91 5.45 1.76
C MET A 1 14.36 6.32 2.92
N ILE A 2 13.43 6.92 3.67
CA ILE A 2 13.76 7.65 4.91
C ILE A 2 12.77 7.21 6.01
N VAL A 3 13.33 6.76 7.15
CA VAL A 3 12.58 6.42 8.37
C VAL A 3 13.29 7.09 9.56
N PRO A 4 12.92 8.34 9.88
CA PRO A 4 13.61 9.12 10.90
C PRO A 4 13.26 8.67 12.31
N GLU A 5 14.25 8.71 13.19
CA GLU A 5 14.07 8.47 14.62
C GLU A 5 13.39 9.65 15.33
N PHE A 6 13.86 10.87 15.08
CA PHE A 6 13.38 12.09 15.72
C PHE A 6 12.41 12.85 14.81
N TRP A 7 11.35 13.40 15.40
CA TRP A 7 10.32 14.16 14.72
C TRP A 7 9.95 15.39 15.51
N ALA A 8 9.71 16.49 14.81
CA ALA A 8 9.28 17.75 15.40
C ALA A 8 8.22 18.43 14.53
N GLU A 9 7.56 19.44 15.08
CA GLU A 9 6.58 20.26 14.36
C GLU A 9 6.97 21.73 14.50
N GLY A 10 7.32 22.36 13.39
CA GLY A 10 7.57 23.78 13.29
C GLY A 10 6.26 24.51 13.09
N ARG A 11 6.08 25.64 13.78
CA ARG A 11 4.88 26.48 13.68
C ARG A 11 5.27 27.94 13.59
N ILE A 12 4.86 28.58 12.50
CA ILE A 12 5.08 30.02 12.31
C ILE A 12 3.75 30.72 12.13
N LYS A 13 3.60 31.87 12.79
CA LYS A 13 2.48 32.79 12.63
C LYS A 13 3.01 34.10 12.06
N ALA A 14 2.43 34.57 10.97
CA ALA A 14 2.78 35.84 10.35
C ALA A 14 1.52 36.58 9.89
N ARG A 15 1.65 37.90 9.65
CA ARG A 15 0.60 38.73 9.06
C ARG A 15 1.00 39.03 7.62
N LEU A 16 0.17 38.66 6.66
CA LEU A 16 0.35 38.89 5.22
C LEU A 16 -0.93 39.55 4.70
N ASP A 17 -0.82 40.72 4.06
CA ASP A 17 -1.95 41.49 3.50
C ASP A 17 -3.15 41.60 4.46
N ASP A 18 -2.86 42.06 5.69
CA ASP A 18 -3.82 42.20 6.79
C ASP A 18 -4.51 40.92 7.29
N ARG A 19 -4.03 39.74 6.86
CA ARG A 19 -4.52 38.43 7.31
C ARG A 19 -3.47 37.69 8.13
N GLN A 20 -3.89 37.07 9.22
CA GLN A 20 -3.01 36.18 9.99
C GLN A 20 -2.92 34.82 9.31
N VAL A 21 -1.71 34.40 8.97
CA VAL A 21 -1.40 33.09 8.39
C VAL A 21 -0.63 32.28 9.42
N THR A 22 -1.07 31.04 9.67
CA THR A 22 -0.31 30.06 10.44
C THR A 22 0.14 28.95 9.50
N VAL A 23 1.43 28.65 9.50
CA VAL A 23 2.03 27.56 8.74
C VAL A 23 2.57 26.52 9.72
N ARG A 24 2.30 25.23 9.44
CA ARG A 24 2.85 24.10 10.21
C ARG A 24 3.52 23.10 9.28
N ARG A 25 4.71 22.66 9.67
CA ARG A 25 5.53 21.68 8.96
C ARG A 25 6.12 20.67 9.92
N PHE A 26 6.24 19.43 9.50
CA PHE A 26 7.04 18.44 10.21
C PHE A 26 8.50 18.54 9.76
N GLY A 27 9.38 18.39 10.73
CA GLY A 27 10.79 18.13 10.52
C GLY A 27 11.17 16.83 11.19
N TRP A 28 12.33 16.33 10.79
CA TRP A 28 12.83 15.04 11.21
C TRP A 28 14.35 15.00 11.16
N SER A 29 14.94 14.08 11.92
CA SER A 29 16.38 13.84 12.02
C SER A 29 16.63 12.40 12.49
N ASP A 30 17.81 11.86 12.16
CA ASP A 30 18.35 10.60 12.71
C ASP A 30 19.42 10.86 13.80
N ILE A 31 19.71 12.13 14.12
CA ILE A 31 20.76 12.55 15.06
C ILE A 31 20.16 13.02 16.38
N SER A 32 19.24 14.00 16.34
CA SER A 32 18.67 14.55 17.58
C SER A 32 17.31 15.24 17.40
N GLN A 33 16.65 15.47 18.54
CA GLN A 33 15.38 16.19 18.60
C GLN A 33 15.52 17.67 18.19
N GLU A 34 16.65 18.29 18.51
CA GLU A 34 16.98 19.69 18.18
C GLU A 34 17.14 19.87 16.67
N GLU A 35 17.83 18.95 16.00
CA GLU A 35 17.97 18.99 14.53
C GLU A 35 16.61 18.76 13.85
N ALA A 36 15.80 17.83 14.35
CA ALA A 36 14.44 17.65 13.84
C ALA A 36 13.61 18.93 13.96
N GLN A 37 13.75 19.67 15.08
CA GLN A 37 13.08 20.96 15.29
C GLN A 37 13.61 22.05 14.35
N ALA A 38 14.93 22.16 14.21
CA ALA A 38 15.55 23.12 13.29
C ALA A 38 15.08 22.90 11.84
N HIS A 39 15.06 21.64 11.39
CA HIS A 39 14.54 21.27 10.09
C HIS A 39 13.04 21.60 9.94
N ALA A 40 12.23 21.37 10.98
CA ALA A 40 10.81 21.70 10.96
C ALA A 40 10.55 23.21 10.84
N ASP A 41 11.35 24.01 11.55
CA ASP A 41 11.25 25.47 11.54
C ASP A 41 11.75 26.05 10.22
N GLU A 42 12.81 25.50 9.63
CA GLU A 42 13.29 25.87 8.30
C GLU A 42 12.24 25.62 7.23
N ARG A 43 11.63 24.43 7.21
CA ARG A 43 10.52 24.10 6.29
C ARG A 43 9.34 25.04 6.47
N ALA A 44 8.98 25.38 7.71
CA ALA A 44 7.89 26.33 7.98
C ALA A 44 8.21 27.74 7.47
N LYS A 45 9.47 28.19 7.58
CA LYS A 45 9.93 29.48 7.04
C LYS A 45 9.87 29.49 5.51
N ALA A 46 10.34 28.43 4.87
CA ALA A 46 10.32 28.29 3.42
C ALA A 46 8.88 28.33 2.87
N ALA A 47 7.98 27.55 3.45
CA ALA A 47 6.57 27.54 3.07
C ALA A 47 5.88 28.89 3.30
N LEU A 48 6.23 29.61 4.38
CA LEU A 48 5.69 30.95 4.61
C LEU A 48 6.16 31.93 3.52
N LYS A 49 7.43 31.84 3.10
CA LYS A 49 8.00 32.68 2.03
C LYS A 49 7.29 32.43 0.69
N GLU A 50 6.99 31.18 0.36
CA GLU A 50 6.22 30.83 -0.85
C GLU A 50 4.80 31.41 -0.79
N ILE A 51 4.10 31.26 0.35
CA ILE A 51 2.77 31.85 0.54
C ILE A 51 2.82 33.38 0.42
N ALA A 52 3.86 34.02 0.97
CA ALA A 52 4.06 35.46 0.85
C ALA A 52 4.37 35.91 -0.59
N ALA A 53 4.93 35.03 -1.42
CA ALA A 53 5.15 35.26 -2.84
C ALA A 53 3.88 35.03 -3.70
N GLY A 54 2.76 34.62 -3.09
CA GLY A 54 1.49 34.36 -3.78
C GLY A 54 1.31 32.91 -4.25
N GLU A 55 2.22 32.01 -3.90
CA GLU A 55 2.12 30.59 -4.28
C GLU A 55 1.01 29.87 -3.50
N MET A 56 0.31 28.95 -4.18
CA MET A 56 -0.72 28.12 -3.56
C MET A 56 -0.11 26.91 -2.86
N VAL A 57 0.34 27.11 -1.61
CA VAL A 57 0.96 26.07 -0.79
C VAL A 57 0.04 25.65 0.36
N GLU A 58 -0.01 24.35 0.68
CA GLU A 58 -0.74 23.85 1.84
C GLU A 58 -0.20 24.46 3.14
N LYS A 59 -1.08 25.09 3.94
CA LYS A 59 -0.67 25.75 5.19
C LYS A 59 -0.30 24.75 6.29
N TYR A 60 -0.85 23.54 6.24
CA TYR A 60 -0.69 22.54 7.29
C TYR A 60 -0.36 21.19 6.66
N GLU A 61 0.82 20.67 6.95
CA GLU A 61 1.11 19.28 6.61
C GLU A 61 0.24 18.35 7.47
N PRO A 62 -0.52 17.44 6.85
CA PRO A 62 -1.40 16.54 7.57
C PRO A 62 -0.61 15.51 8.38
N LYS A 63 -1.03 15.26 9.62
CA LYS A 63 -0.50 14.16 10.45
C LYS A 63 -0.99 12.83 9.89
N MET A 64 -0.24 12.23 8.97
CA MET A 64 -0.55 10.93 8.39
C MET A 64 0.63 9.97 8.56
N ALA A 65 0.34 8.69 8.80
CA ALA A 65 1.39 7.66 8.94
C ALA A 65 1.59 6.80 7.69
N TYR A 66 0.57 6.69 6.82
CA TYR A 66 0.59 5.84 5.63
C TYR A 66 0.00 6.61 4.44
N ASN A 67 0.69 6.61 3.31
CA ASN A 67 0.25 7.14 1.99
C ASN A 67 -0.17 8.61 1.90
N GLY A 68 0.02 9.40 2.94
CA GLY A 68 -0.71 10.65 3.08
C GLY A 68 0.02 11.91 2.65
N ALA A 69 1.24 12.11 3.13
CA ALA A 69 1.93 13.38 2.94
C ALA A 69 3.00 13.19 1.86
N GLU A 70 2.66 13.61 0.65
CA GLU A 70 3.63 13.79 -0.42
C GLU A 70 4.78 14.67 0.12
N GLY A 71 6.02 14.17 0.04
CA GLY A 71 7.18 14.88 0.58
C GLY A 71 7.46 14.72 2.08
N VAL A 72 6.84 13.76 2.78
CA VAL A 72 7.16 13.43 4.19
C VAL A 72 7.59 11.95 4.33
N PRO A 73 8.66 11.65 5.10
CA PRO A 73 9.14 10.28 5.35
C PRO A 73 8.15 9.35 6.07
N ILE A 74 8.53 8.07 6.18
CA ILE A 74 7.78 7.09 6.95
C ILE A 74 7.81 7.47 8.43
N ARG A 75 6.63 7.81 8.97
CA ARG A 75 6.44 8.25 10.35
C ARG A 75 5.91 7.14 11.23
N GLU A 76 6.78 6.20 11.56
CA GLU A 76 6.46 5.00 12.34
C GLU A 76 7.53 4.73 13.39
N GLU A 77 7.16 3.98 14.43
CA GLU A 77 8.09 3.55 15.48
C GLU A 77 9.08 2.54 14.89
N ILE A 78 10.38 2.80 15.05
CA ILE A 78 11.45 1.89 14.61
C ILE A 78 11.59 0.78 15.67
N LEU A 79 11.53 -0.46 15.23
CA LEU A 79 11.71 -1.64 16.09
C LEU A 79 13.10 -2.26 15.92
N ALA A 80 13.64 -2.25 14.70
CA ALA A 80 14.98 -2.74 14.39
C ALA A 80 15.48 -2.17 13.06
N ARG A 81 16.81 -2.09 12.91
CA ARG A 81 17.49 -1.77 11.65
C ARG A 81 18.36 -2.96 11.22
N HIS A 82 18.33 -3.29 9.94
CA HIS A 82 19.09 -4.37 9.31
C HIS A 82 19.78 -3.81 8.06
N GLY A 83 20.94 -3.19 8.24
CA GLY A 83 21.54 -2.33 7.21
C GLY A 83 20.58 -1.20 6.84
N GLU A 84 20.30 -1.05 5.55
CA GLU A 84 19.36 -0.06 5.03
C GLU A 84 17.88 -0.44 5.23
N ALA A 85 17.57 -1.69 5.59
CA ALA A 85 16.20 -2.10 5.86
C ALA A 85 15.79 -1.76 7.30
N VAL A 86 14.54 -1.35 7.47
CA VAL A 86 14.00 -0.91 8.77
C VAL A 86 12.70 -1.64 9.06
N ILE A 87 12.64 -2.30 10.22
CA ILE A 87 11.41 -2.87 10.74
C ILE A 87 10.71 -1.81 11.59
N THR A 88 9.49 -1.46 11.21
CA THR A 88 8.68 -0.45 11.89
C THR A 88 7.37 -1.03 12.44
N ARG A 89 6.74 -0.30 13.35
CA ARG A 89 5.36 -0.54 13.79
C ARG A 89 4.40 0.46 13.18
N ASN A 90 3.48 -0.04 12.36
CA ASN A 90 2.47 0.79 11.71
C ASN A 90 1.36 1.26 12.67
N LEU A 91 0.45 2.10 12.19
CA LEU A 91 -0.69 2.58 13.00
C LEU A 91 -1.68 1.51 13.45
N TYR A 92 -1.67 0.32 12.84
CA TYR A 92 -2.46 -0.80 13.35
C TYR A 92 -1.76 -1.49 14.51
N GLY A 93 -0.47 -1.23 14.73
CA GLY A 93 0.37 -1.95 15.67
C GLY A 93 1.09 -3.16 15.06
N ALA A 94 0.94 -3.44 13.77
CA ALA A 94 1.62 -4.55 13.11
C ALA A 94 3.04 -4.16 12.66
N ARG A 95 3.95 -5.14 12.69
CA ARG A 95 5.33 -5.02 12.23
C ARG A 95 5.39 -4.99 10.71
N CYS A 96 6.20 -4.10 10.15
CA CYS A 96 6.42 -3.97 8.72
C CYS A 96 7.91 -3.84 8.43
N LEU A 97 8.42 -4.65 7.51
CA LEU A 97 9.72 -4.47 6.89
C LEU A 97 9.60 -3.38 5.83
N ASN A 98 10.53 -2.42 5.83
CA ASN A 98 10.70 -1.43 4.79
C ASN A 98 12.13 -1.57 4.27
N THR A 99 12.30 -1.66 2.95
CA THR A 99 13.60 -1.82 2.29
C THR A 99 13.68 -0.91 1.09
N PRO A 100 14.79 -0.19 0.86
CA PRO A 100 14.91 0.68 -0.31
C PRO A 100 14.99 -0.09 -1.62
N ASP A 101 15.48 -1.34 -1.60
CA ASP A 101 16.08 -1.97 -2.76
C ASP A 101 15.69 -3.44 -3.02
N VAL A 102 14.97 -4.10 -2.10
CA VAL A 102 14.50 -5.48 -2.29
C VAL A 102 13.01 -5.50 -2.61
N LEU A 103 12.70 -5.90 -3.85
CA LEU A 103 11.36 -5.82 -4.42
C LEU A 103 10.40 -6.85 -3.80
N PHE A 104 9.37 -6.32 -3.14
CA PHE A 104 8.17 -7.04 -2.75
C PHE A 104 6.97 -6.53 -3.57
N ALA A 105 6.01 -7.41 -3.86
CA ALA A 105 4.71 -7.04 -4.43
C ALA A 105 3.58 -7.77 -3.70
N ASP A 106 2.59 -7.01 -3.22
CA ASP A 106 1.33 -7.56 -2.71
C ASP A 106 0.30 -7.59 -3.86
N VAL A 107 -0.15 -8.79 -4.21
CA VAL A 107 -1.14 -9.07 -5.25
C VAL A 107 -2.43 -9.53 -4.57
N ASP A 108 -3.37 -8.61 -4.36
CA ASP A 108 -4.65 -8.94 -3.76
C ASP A 108 -5.53 -9.74 -4.73
N PHE A 109 -6.41 -10.59 -4.19
CA PHE A 109 -7.40 -11.35 -4.97
C PHE A 109 -8.57 -10.47 -5.46
N GLY A 110 -8.25 -9.25 -5.92
CA GLY A 110 -9.19 -8.19 -6.27
C GLY A 110 -10.36 -8.65 -7.12
N GLN A 111 -11.57 -8.23 -6.70
CA GLN A 111 -12.86 -8.53 -7.33
C GLN A 111 -13.38 -7.34 -8.15
N SER A 112 -12.50 -6.54 -8.75
CA SER A 112 -12.95 -5.44 -9.60
C SER A 112 -13.27 -5.97 -11.00
N VAL A 113 -14.46 -5.63 -11.48
CA VAL A 113 -14.82 -5.83 -12.88
C VAL A 113 -13.89 -4.93 -13.73
N PRO A 114 -13.13 -5.48 -14.69
CA PRO A 114 -12.23 -4.68 -15.51
C PRO A 114 -13.01 -3.57 -16.23
N LEU A 115 -12.48 -2.34 -16.22
CA LEU A 115 -13.14 -1.19 -16.85
C LEU A 115 -13.46 -1.48 -18.32
N LYS A 116 -12.55 -2.14 -19.05
CA LYS A 116 -12.77 -2.55 -20.44
C LYS A 116 -14.01 -3.44 -20.60
N LEU A 117 -14.21 -4.41 -19.70
CA LEU A 117 -15.39 -5.28 -19.74
C LEU A 117 -16.66 -4.46 -19.48
N SER A 118 -16.66 -3.60 -18.46
CA SER A 118 -17.78 -2.71 -18.18
C SER A 118 -18.10 -1.81 -19.37
N CYS A 119 -17.10 -1.14 -19.95
CA CYS A 119 -17.27 -0.31 -21.14
C CYS A 119 -17.83 -1.09 -22.32
N SER A 120 -17.30 -2.28 -22.61
CA SER A 120 -17.80 -3.12 -23.70
C SER A 120 -19.25 -3.55 -23.51
N VAL A 121 -19.65 -3.90 -22.28
CA VAL A 121 -21.05 -4.22 -21.94
C VAL A 121 -21.94 -2.99 -22.15
N TYR A 122 -21.56 -1.83 -21.62
CA TYR A 122 -22.34 -0.60 -21.78
C TYR A 122 -22.47 -0.18 -23.25
N LEU A 123 -21.37 -0.22 -24.02
CA LEU A 123 -21.39 0.10 -25.45
C LEU A 123 -22.32 -0.84 -26.22
N THR A 124 -22.29 -2.14 -25.91
CA THR A 124 -23.15 -3.13 -26.54
C THR A 124 -24.62 -2.88 -26.22
N LEU A 125 -24.95 -2.62 -24.95
CA LEU A 125 -26.33 -2.33 -24.54
C LEU A 125 -26.87 -1.04 -25.15
N VAL A 126 -26.05 0.01 -25.24
CA VAL A 126 -26.41 1.26 -25.92
C VAL A 126 -26.69 1.00 -27.40
N ALA A 127 -25.81 0.27 -28.09
CA ALA A 127 -26.01 -0.06 -29.50
C ALA A 127 -27.31 -0.84 -29.75
N VAL A 128 -27.61 -1.84 -28.91
CA VAL A 128 -28.86 -2.62 -28.98
C VAL A 128 -30.08 -1.75 -28.69
N ALA A 129 -30.03 -0.89 -27.67
CA ALA A 129 -31.12 0.01 -27.32
C ALA A 129 -31.42 1.02 -28.45
N THR A 130 -30.38 1.58 -29.06
CA THR A 130 -30.52 2.49 -30.21
C THR A 130 -31.08 1.76 -31.43
N ALA A 131 -30.58 0.56 -31.74
CA ALA A 131 -31.08 -0.24 -32.86
C ALA A 131 -32.57 -0.60 -32.70
N LEU A 132 -32.99 -1.00 -31.49
CA LEU A 132 -34.38 -1.32 -31.18
C LEU A 132 -35.31 -0.10 -31.38
N GLY A 133 -34.86 1.07 -30.92
CA GLY A 133 -35.60 2.32 -31.06
C GLY A 133 -35.74 2.78 -32.51
N LEU A 134 -34.68 2.63 -33.31
CA LEU A 134 -34.70 2.91 -34.76
C LEU A 134 -35.62 1.95 -35.50
N TRP A 135 -35.57 0.65 -35.17
CA TRP A 135 -36.42 -0.37 -35.79
C TRP A 135 -37.92 -0.13 -35.52
N GLN A 136 -38.28 0.36 -34.33
CA GLN A 136 -39.66 0.72 -34.01
C GLN A 136 -40.05 2.14 -34.42
N GLY A 137 -39.10 2.95 -34.93
CA GLY A 137 -39.34 4.35 -35.30
C GLY A 137 -39.81 5.24 -34.14
N SER A 138 -39.52 4.89 -32.89
CA SER A 138 -40.09 5.54 -31.71
C SER A 138 -39.04 6.07 -30.75
N ILE A 139 -38.99 7.39 -30.57
CA ILE A 139 -38.08 8.07 -29.63
C ILE A 139 -38.33 7.60 -28.19
N LYS A 140 -39.60 7.36 -27.82
CA LYS A 140 -39.96 6.89 -26.47
C LYS A 140 -39.33 5.53 -26.18
N VAL A 141 -39.35 4.63 -27.16
CA VAL A 141 -38.75 3.29 -27.05
C VAL A 141 -37.24 3.41 -26.90
N THR A 142 -36.58 4.25 -27.72
CA THR A 142 -35.14 4.51 -27.59
C THR A 142 -34.77 4.98 -26.18
N VAL A 143 -35.48 5.98 -25.65
CA VAL A 143 -35.20 6.53 -24.31
C VAL A 143 -35.41 5.49 -23.22
N ILE A 144 -36.51 4.73 -23.25
CA ILE A 144 -36.79 3.67 -22.28
C ILE A 144 -35.71 2.59 -22.33
N SER A 145 -35.34 2.12 -23.53
CA SER A 145 -34.30 1.09 -23.70
C SER A 145 -32.92 1.56 -23.23
N LEU A 146 -32.57 2.83 -23.42
CA LEU A 146 -31.32 3.40 -22.90
C LEU A 146 -31.32 3.50 -21.36
N LEU A 147 -32.44 3.86 -20.75
CA LEU A 147 -32.57 3.85 -19.29
C LEU A 147 -32.43 2.43 -18.73
N ILE A 148 -33.03 1.43 -19.40
CA ILE A 148 -32.85 0.02 -19.04
C ILE A 148 -31.37 -0.40 -19.17
N ALA A 149 -30.70 -0.03 -20.27
CA ALA A 149 -29.28 -0.31 -20.48
C ALA A 149 -28.40 0.26 -19.35
N LEU A 150 -28.71 1.47 -18.86
CA LEU A 150 -27.98 2.12 -17.78
C LEU A 150 -28.07 1.31 -16.47
N VAL A 151 -29.27 0.82 -16.15
CA VAL A 151 -29.55 0.03 -14.94
C VAL A 151 -29.00 -1.39 -15.04
N VAL A 152 -29.10 -2.03 -16.21
CA VAL A 152 -28.72 -3.44 -16.42
C VAL A 152 -27.21 -3.62 -16.65
N GLY A 153 -26.52 -2.59 -17.17
CA GLY A 153 -25.11 -2.71 -17.56
C GLY A 153 -24.18 -3.18 -16.44
N SER A 154 -24.27 -2.57 -15.25
CA SER A 154 -23.43 -2.95 -14.11
C SER A 154 -23.71 -4.37 -13.58
N PRO A 155 -24.98 -4.76 -13.32
CA PRO A 155 -25.32 -6.15 -12.98
C PRO A 155 -24.85 -7.17 -14.02
N LEU A 156 -25.01 -6.87 -15.32
CA LEU A 156 -24.61 -7.76 -16.40
C LEU A 156 -23.09 -7.90 -16.47
N ALA A 157 -22.34 -6.81 -16.38
CA ALA A 157 -20.88 -6.84 -16.35
C ALA A 157 -20.35 -7.63 -15.16
N LEU A 158 -20.96 -7.47 -13.97
CA LEU A 158 -20.63 -8.25 -12.79
C LEU A 158 -20.95 -9.74 -12.96
N LEU A 159 -22.10 -10.07 -13.56
CA LEU A 159 -22.48 -11.46 -13.84
C LEU A 159 -21.49 -12.13 -14.79
N LEU A 160 -21.20 -11.48 -15.93
CA LEU A 160 -20.24 -11.98 -16.91
C LEU A 160 -18.85 -12.15 -16.29
N PHE A 161 -18.41 -11.19 -15.47
CA PHE A 161 -17.16 -11.27 -14.76
C PHE A 161 -17.13 -12.46 -13.79
N ARG A 162 -18.18 -12.67 -12.98
CA ARG A 162 -18.26 -13.81 -12.06
C ARG A 162 -18.27 -15.16 -12.78
N LEU A 163 -18.93 -15.25 -13.93
CA LEU A 163 -18.92 -16.46 -14.76
C LEU A 163 -17.52 -16.74 -15.31
N TYR A 164 -16.84 -15.71 -15.82
CA TYR A 164 -15.45 -15.79 -16.25
C TYR A 164 -14.52 -16.20 -15.09
N GLU A 165 -14.67 -15.59 -13.91
CA GLU A 165 -13.90 -15.95 -12.71
C GLU A 165 -14.09 -17.41 -12.34
N LYS A 166 -15.33 -17.90 -12.33
CA LYS A 166 -15.63 -19.30 -12.03
C LYS A 166 -15.00 -20.25 -13.07
N ALA A 167 -15.05 -19.88 -14.35
CA ALA A 167 -14.46 -20.68 -15.42
C ALA A 167 -12.93 -20.74 -15.36
N THR A 168 -12.28 -19.68 -14.86
CA THR A 168 -10.81 -19.56 -14.74
C THR A 168 -10.24 -20.08 -13.41
N GLY A 169 -11.04 -20.75 -12.57
CA GLY A 169 -10.58 -21.31 -11.30
C GLY A 169 -10.61 -20.33 -10.10
N GLY A 170 -11.22 -19.16 -10.28
CA GLY A 170 -11.40 -18.15 -9.23
C GLY A 170 -10.24 -17.15 -9.10
N PRO A 171 -10.37 -16.15 -8.22
CA PRO A 171 -9.44 -15.03 -8.14
C PRO A 171 -8.04 -15.45 -7.66
N ARG A 172 -7.95 -16.48 -6.81
CA ARG A 172 -6.66 -17.05 -6.35
C ARG A 172 -5.88 -17.66 -7.50
N GLU A 173 -6.52 -18.52 -8.28
CA GLU A 173 -5.88 -19.21 -9.39
C GLU A 173 -5.46 -18.23 -10.48
N ARG A 174 -6.30 -17.23 -10.79
CA ARG A 174 -5.91 -16.15 -11.72
C ARG A 174 -4.68 -15.38 -11.26
N ALA A 175 -4.58 -15.03 -9.98
CA ALA A 175 -3.40 -14.34 -9.45
C ALA A 175 -2.15 -15.22 -9.56
N HIS A 176 -2.23 -16.51 -9.24
CA HIS A 176 -1.15 -17.47 -9.48
C HIS A 176 -0.77 -17.53 -10.96
N GLN A 177 -1.74 -17.68 -11.86
CA GLN A 177 -1.51 -17.77 -13.31
C GLN A 177 -0.78 -16.54 -13.86
N ARG A 178 -1.11 -15.32 -13.40
CA ARG A 178 -0.37 -14.11 -13.80
C ARG A 178 1.10 -14.17 -13.39
N ILE A 179 1.38 -14.58 -12.15
CA ILE A 179 2.76 -14.70 -11.64
C ILE A 179 3.53 -15.79 -12.41
N HIS A 180 2.89 -16.93 -12.66
CA HIS A 180 3.46 -18.02 -13.48
C HIS A 180 3.74 -17.58 -14.91
N GLN A 181 2.80 -16.86 -15.53
CA GLN A 181 2.97 -16.32 -16.88
C GLN A 181 4.14 -15.34 -16.94
N PHE A 182 4.22 -14.41 -15.97
CA PHE A 182 5.33 -13.48 -15.86
C PHE A 182 6.66 -14.24 -15.73
N SER A 183 6.75 -15.22 -14.82
CA SER A 183 7.98 -16.00 -14.65
C SER A 183 8.39 -16.78 -15.90
N ARG A 184 7.46 -17.27 -16.72
CA ARG A 184 7.77 -17.94 -18.00
C ARG A 184 8.33 -16.96 -19.04
N GLN A 185 7.85 -15.72 -19.04
CA GLN A 185 8.33 -14.66 -19.93
C GLN A 185 9.67 -14.08 -19.47
N HIS A 186 9.98 -14.23 -18.18
CA HIS A 186 11.17 -13.69 -17.52
C HIS A 186 11.92 -14.80 -16.75
N PRO A 187 12.54 -15.78 -17.45
CA PRO A 187 13.17 -16.94 -16.79
C PRO A 187 14.39 -16.57 -15.95
N ASP A 188 15.00 -15.42 -16.19
CA ASP A 188 16.09 -14.83 -15.42
C ASP A 188 15.64 -14.29 -14.05
N TRP A 189 14.34 -14.05 -13.86
CA TRP A 189 13.80 -13.58 -12.59
C TRP A 189 13.63 -14.73 -11.61
N HIS A 190 14.27 -14.63 -10.45
CA HIS A 190 13.99 -15.52 -9.32
C HIS A 190 12.88 -14.92 -8.45
N LEU A 191 11.72 -15.58 -8.41
CA LEU A 191 10.57 -15.19 -7.61
C LEU A 191 10.31 -16.19 -6.48
N ARG A 192 9.97 -15.68 -5.30
CA ARG A 192 9.37 -16.45 -4.20
C ARG A 192 7.94 -15.99 -3.98
N VAL A 193 7.00 -16.92 -4.03
CA VAL A 193 5.57 -16.63 -3.90
C VAL A 193 5.07 -17.09 -2.55
N TYR A 194 4.31 -16.24 -1.88
CA TYR A 194 3.77 -16.46 -0.56
C TYR A 194 2.24 -16.25 -0.56
N GLU A 195 1.52 -17.12 0.12
CA GLU A 195 0.11 -16.94 0.41
C GLU A 195 -0.07 -15.92 1.53
N THR A 196 -1.00 -14.99 1.36
CA THR A 196 -1.45 -14.08 2.42
C THR A 196 -2.96 -14.23 2.61
N PRO A 197 -3.56 -13.72 3.69
CA PRO A 197 -5.00 -13.90 3.92
C PRO A 197 -5.93 -13.26 2.88
N LYS A 198 -5.44 -12.39 1.99
CA LYS A 198 -6.26 -11.70 0.98
C LYS A 198 -5.67 -11.74 -0.44
N GLY A 199 -4.56 -12.43 -0.64
CA GLY A 199 -3.80 -12.33 -1.87
C GLY A 199 -2.52 -13.15 -1.83
N LEU A 200 -1.62 -12.86 -2.75
CA LEU A 200 -0.26 -13.37 -2.79
C LEU A 200 0.72 -12.25 -2.49
N ARG A 201 1.88 -12.62 -1.99
CA ARG A 201 3.05 -11.75 -1.94
C ARG A 201 4.15 -12.37 -2.79
N VAL A 202 4.80 -11.55 -3.59
CA VAL A 202 5.96 -11.97 -4.38
C VAL A 202 7.19 -11.23 -3.86
N LEU A 203 8.27 -11.97 -3.61
CA LEU A 203 9.59 -11.46 -3.30
C LEU A 203 10.54 -11.80 -4.44
N VAL A 204 11.26 -10.81 -4.94
CA VAL A 204 12.24 -10.97 -6.01
C VAL A 204 13.64 -11.14 -5.41
N MET A 205 14.35 -12.18 -5.87
CA MET A 205 15.57 -12.66 -5.20
C MET A 205 16.85 -12.44 -5.99
N HIS A 206 16.78 -12.29 -7.31
CA HIS A 206 17.95 -12.34 -8.19
C HIS A 206 18.76 -11.03 -8.26
N THR A 207 18.16 -9.88 -7.95
CA THR A 207 18.84 -8.57 -7.95
C THR A 207 18.09 -7.58 -7.05
N THR A 208 18.67 -6.40 -6.86
CA THR A 208 18.03 -5.25 -6.20
C THR A 208 17.45 -4.28 -7.22
N PHE A 209 16.49 -3.47 -6.79
CA PHE A 209 15.75 -2.52 -7.63
C PHE A 209 15.44 -1.23 -6.88
N GLY A 210 15.46 -0.08 -7.53
CA GLY A 210 14.84 1.13 -7.00
C GLY A 210 13.31 1.09 -7.13
N ALA A 211 12.59 1.55 -6.11
CA ALA A 211 11.12 1.63 -6.15
C ALA A 211 10.52 2.53 -7.27
N ARG A 212 11.38 3.31 -7.96
CA ARG A 212 11.01 4.18 -9.08
C ARG A 212 11.48 3.67 -10.44
N ASP A 213 12.18 2.53 -10.48
CA ASP A 213 12.71 1.99 -11.72
C ASP A 213 11.56 1.58 -12.64
N GLU A 214 11.72 1.80 -13.94
CA GLU A 214 10.68 1.48 -14.93
C GLU A 214 10.39 -0.02 -14.95
N VAL A 215 11.41 -0.87 -14.79
CA VAL A 215 11.25 -2.33 -14.73
C VAL A 215 10.33 -2.76 -13.58
N VAL A 216 10.37 -2.06 -12.45
CA VAL A 216 9.51 -2.31 -11.28
C VAL A 216 8.06 -1.93 -11.58
N GLN A 217 7.82 -0.84 -12.32
CA GLN A 217 6.47 -0.46 -12.72
C GLN A 217 5.86 -1.50 -13.66
N HIS A 218 6.60 -1.94 -14.68
CA HIS A 218 6.17 -3.02 -15.57
C HIS A 218 5.90 -4.33 -14.81
N PHE A 219 6.75 -4.66 -13.82
CA PHE A 219 6.52 -5.81 -12.94
C PHE A 219 5.21 -5.70 -12.14
N PHE A 220 4.96 -4.55 -11.51
CA PHE A 220 3.72 -4.33 -10.76
C PHE A 220 2.47 -4.41 -11.64
N GLU A 221 2.54 -3.84 -12.85
CA GLU A 221 1.44 -3.90 -13.83
C GLU A 221 1.18 -5.34 -14.29
N ALA A 222 2.24 -6.10 -14.60
CA ALA A 222 2.11 -7.48 -15.06
C ALA A 222 1.49 -8.40 -14.00
N LEU A 223 1.80 -8.18 -12.72
CA LEU A 223 1.27 -8.96 -11.62
C LEU A 223 -0.11 -8.47 -11.14
N ASP A 224 -0.54 -7.28 -11.57
CA ASP A 224 -1.73 -6.58 -11.06
C ASP A 224 -1.59 -6.33 -9.54
N ALA A 225 -0.46 -5.74 -9.15
CA ALA A 225 -0.17 -5.38 -7.76
C ALA A 225 -1.09 -4.25 -7.27
N ASP A 226 -1.35 -4.19 -5.96
CA ASP A 226 -2.27 -3.22 -5.37
C ASP A 226 -1.87 -1.75 -5.71
N PRO A 227 -2.75 -0.94 -6.33
CA PRO A 227 -2.40 0.43 -6.76
C PRO A 227 -2.07 1.40 -5.60
N ILE A 228 -2.59 1.14 -4.39
CA ILE A 228 -2.27 1.92 -3.18
C ILE A 228 -0.86 1.56 -2.71
N TYR A 229 -0.48 0.29 -2.81
CA TYR A 229 0.87 -0.22 -2.55
C TYR A 229 1.90 0.31 -3.55
N VAL A 230 1.60 0.27 -4.86
CA VAL A 230 2.51 0.77 -5.91
C VAL A 230 2.82 2.25 -5.69
N ARG A 231 1.78 3.06 -5.47
CA ARG A 231 1.93 4.50 -5.19
C ARG A 231 2.71 4.76 -3.90
N MET A 232 2.47 3.96 -2.85
CA MET A 232 3.24 4.03 -1.61
C MET A 232 4.73 3.82 -1.88
N CYS A 233 5.08 2.76 -2.62
CA CYS A 233 6.47 2.43 -2.89
C CYS A 233 7.18 3.57 -3.64
N ARG A 234 6.51 4.14 -4.65
CA ARG A 234 7.02 5.28 -5.43
C ARG A 234 7.24 6.54 -4.58
N ASN A 235 6.32 6.82 -3.67
CA ASN A 235 6.36 8.02 -2.82
C ASN A 235 7.39 7.90 -1.69
N GLN A 236 7.51 6.71 -1.09
CA GLN A 236 8.39 6.48 0.06
C GLN A 236 9.78 5.97 -0.34
N HIS A 237 10.01 5.72 -1.64
CA HIS A 237 11.25 5.19 -2.18
C HIS A 237 11.69 3.90 -1.47
N CYS A 238 10.74 2.98 -1.30
CA CYS A 238 10.96 1.71 -0.63
C CYS A 238 9.91 0.67 -1.04
N PHE A 239 10.23 -0.60 -0.86
CA PHE A 239 9.26 -1.68 -0.80
C PHE A 239 8.93 -1.99 0.64
N ARG A 240 7.69 -2.43 0.86
CA ARG A 240 7.19 -2.74 2.19
C ARG A 240 6.59 -4.13 2.25
N ALA A 241 6.86 -4.86 3.32
CA ALA A 241 6.25 -6.15 3.59
C ALA A 241 5.76 -6.21 5.03
N ARG A 242 4.49 -6.58 5.24
CA ARG A 242 3.95 -6.79 6.60
C ARG A 242 4.50 -8.09 7.17
N LEU A 243 5.08 -8.03 8.36
CA LEU A 243 5.75 -9.14 9.04
C LEU A 243 4.90 -9.82 10.12
N SER A 244 3.82 -9.19 10.56
CA SER A 244 2.95 -9.74 11.61
C SER A 244 1.47 -9.54 11.24
N PRO A 245 0.55 -10.36 11.76
CA PRO A 245 -0.85 -10.36 11.35
C PRO A 245 -1.56 -9.03 11.66
N LYS A 246 -2.61 -8.70 10.90
CA LYS A 246 -3.43 -7.53 11.23
C LYS A 246 -4.21 -7.80 12.53
N PRO A 247 -4.26 -6.87 13.50
CA PRO A 247 -4.88 -7.14 14.82
C PRO A 247 -6.30 -7.69 14.73
N TRP A 248 -7.13 -7.14 13.84
CA TRP A 248 -8.52 -7.59 13.70
C TRP A 248 -8.67 -8.99 13.11
N ARG A 249 -7.68 -9.49 12.35
CA ARG A 249 -7.70 -10.86 11.81
C ARG A 249 -7.38 -11.91 12.88
N ILE A 250 -6.68 -11.49 13.93
CA ILE A 250 -6.44 -12.30 15.14
C ILE A 250 -7.43 -11.96 16.25
N GLY A 251 -8.53 -11.27 15.95
CA GLY A 251 -9.60 -10.98 16.91
C GLY A 251 -9.27 -9.92 17.96
N ILE A 252 -8.32 -9.02 17.68
CA ILE A 252 -8.11 -7.78 18.48
C ILE A 252 -8.84 -6.65 17.76
N ARG A 253 -9.94 -6.19 18.35
CA ARG A 253 -10.81 -5.16 17.75
C ARG A 253 -10.39 -3.75 18.17
N GLU A 254 -9.74 -3.64 19.31
CA GLU A 254 -9.18 -2.40 19.82
C GLU A 254 -7.98 -1.99 18.96
N HIS A 255 -7.90 -0.71 18.60
CA HIS A 255 -6.71 -0.17 17.94
C HIS A 255 -5.70 0.17 19.01
N ILE A 256 -4.43 0.15 18.62
CA ILE A 256 -3.33 0.67 19.42
C ILE A 256 -3.66 2.06 19.97
N ARG A 257 -3.20 2.31 21.21
CA ARG A 257 -3.36 3.58 21.92
C ARG A 257 -2.08 4.43 21.80
N PRO A 258 -2.16 5.77 21.82
CA PRO A 258 -3.38 6.59 21.78
C PRO A 258 -4.06 6.54 20.41
N ARG A 259 -5.27 7.10 20.26
CA ARG A 259 -5.97 7.20 18.97
C ARG A 259 -6.16 8.68 18.59
N PRO A 260 -5.66 9.14 17.43
CA PRO A 260 -4.72 8.44 16.54
C PRO A 260 -3.32 8.33 17.17
N GLY A 261 -2.66 7.19 16.96
CA GLY A 261 -1.39 6.83 17.61
C GLY A 261 -0.16 7.17 16.78
N TYR A 262 -0.12 8.38 16.22
CA TYR A 262 1.02 8.84 15.40
C TYR A 262 2.32 8.83 16.20
N TRP A 263 3.41 8.42 15.58
CA TRP A 263 4.74 8.46 16.17
C TRP A 263 5.32 9.90 16.10
N PRO A 264 6.11 10.38 17.09
CA PRO A 264 6.33 9.82 18.42
C PRO A 264 5.10 9.97 19.31
N VAL A 265 4.93 9.00 20.20
CA VAL A 265 3.86 9.01 21.20
C VAL A 265 4.35 9.71 22.46
N LYS A 266 3.53 10.61 23.02
CA LYS A 266 3.91 11.33 24.23
C LYS A 266 4.14 10.39 25.43
N PRO A 267 5.09 10.70 26.35
CA PRO A 267 5.43 9.83 27.47
C PRO A 267 4.24 9.35 28.31
N GLU A 268 3.24 10.23 28.54
CA GLU A 268 2.04 9.91 29.33
C GLU A 268 1.17 8.80 28.69
N HIS A 269 1.31 8.54 27.39
CA HIS A 269 0.54 7.54 26.67
C HIS A 269 1.31 6.23 26.42
N LEU A 270 2.62 6.21 26.68
CA LEU A 270 3.46 5.02 26.48
C LEU A 270 3.02 3.80 27.29
N PRO A 271 2.66 3.90 28.59
CA PRO A 271 2.25 2.73 29.37
C PRO A 271 1.03 2.01 28.77
N ALA A 272 0.02 2.78 28.33
CA ALA A 272 -1.17 2.21 27.69
C ALA A 272 -0.84 1.58 26.33
N ARG A 273 0.05 2.22 25.56
CA ARG A 273 0.54 1.68 24.28
C ARG A 273 1.28 0.36 24.48
N HIS A 274 2.23 0.29 25.41
CA HIS A 274 3.04 -0.89 25.67
C HIS A 274 2.17 -2.08 26.12
N ARG A 275 1.18 -1.84 27.00
CA ARG A 275 0.20 -2.89 27.37
C ARG A 275 -0.54 -3.46 26.17
N TRP A 276 -1.00 -2.60 25.27
CA TRP A 276 -1.68 -3.05 24.04
C TRP A 276 -0.71 -3.83 23.14
N ILE A 277 0.53 -3.34 22.95
CA ILE A 277 1.54 -4.01 22.13
C ILE A 277 1.86 -5.39 22.70
N ALA A 278 2.10 -5.51 24.01
CA ALA A 278 2.40 -6.78 24.65
C ALA A 278 1.28 -7.81 24.43
N ALA A 279 0.01 -7.41 24.60
CA ALA A 279 -1.14 -8.27 24.34
C ALA A 279 -1.26 -8.66 22.85
N TYR A 280 -0.99 -7.72 21.94
CA TYR A 280 -0.96 -7.98 20.50
C TYR A 280 0.12 -8.98 20.12
N GLU A 281 1.36 -8.76 20.58
CA GLU A 281 2.52 -9.58 20.26
C GLU A 281 2.35 -11.01 20.79
N ALA A 282 1.87 -11.17 22.03
CA ALA A 282 1.58 -12.49 22.61
C ALA A 282 0.54 -13.26 21.77
N LYS A 283 -0.52 -12.58 21.30
CA LYS A 283 -1.54 -13.23 20.46
C LYS A 283 -1.05 -13.51 19.05
N ALA A 284 -0.22 -12.63 18.48
CA ALA A 284 0.29 -12.74 17.13
C ALA A 284 1.18 -13.98 16.93
N GLN A 285 1.85 -14.48 17.98
CA GLN A 285 2.69 -15.68 17.93
C GLN A 285 1.97 -16.94 17.44
N GLY A 286 0.64 -17.02 17.61
CA GLY A 286 -0.17 -18.16 17.14
C GLY A 286 -0.52 -18.12 15.65
N TYR A 287 0.02 -17.17 14.87
CA TYR A 287 -0.38 -16.91 13.50
C TYR A 287 0.81 -16.67 12.58
N ALA A 288 0.64 -16.99 11.31
CA ALA A 288 1.57 -16.63 10.24
C ALA A 288 1.03 -15.44 9.44
N ALA A 289 1.89 -14.46 9.14
CA ALA A 289 1.50 -13.29 8.33
C ALA A 289 1.36 -13.63 6.83
N CYS A 290 2.18 -14.59 6.38
CA CYS A 290 2.12 -15.21 5.07
C CYS A 290 2.65 -16.64 5.15
N ARG A 291 2.47 -17.44 4.10
CA ARG A 291 3.02 -18.80 3.99
C ARG A 291 3.76 -18.96 2.67
N PHE A 292 4.97 -19.50 2.70
CA PHE A 292 5.71 -19.79 1.48
C PHE A 292 4.99 -20.86 0.66
N LEU A 293 4.83 -20.62 -0.64
CA LEU A 293 4.18 -21.56 -1.57
C LEU A 293 5.18 -22.21 -2.51
N GLU A 294 5.90 -21.38 -3.27
CA GLU A 294 6.74 -21.87 -4.34
C GLU A 294 7.83 -20.87 -4.74
N ARG A 295 8.81 -21.39 -5.46
CA ARG A 295 9.87 -20.64 -6.13
C ARG A 295 9.69 -20.78 -7.64
N LEU A 296 9.83 -19.68 -8.37
CA LEU A 296 9.71 -19.64 -9.82
C LEU A 296 10.93 -18.97 -10.48
N GLY A 297 11.21 -19.36 -11.72
CA GLY A 297 12.27 -18.82 -12.57
C GLY A 297 13.69 -19.19 -12.12
N SER A 298 14.59 -18.20 -12.17
CA SER A 298 16.03 -18.38 -11.92
C SER A 298 16.33 -18.91 -10.52
N SER A 299 17.50 -19.54 -10.37
CA SER A 299 18.07 -19.92 -9.07
C SER A 299 19.06 -18.90 -8.51
N HIS A 300 19.40 -17.86 -9.27
CA HIS A 300 20.33 -16.83 -8.82
C HIS A 300 19.74 -16.04 -7.64
N VAL A 301 20.58 -15.74 -6.65
CA VAL A 301 20.18 -15.06 -5.42
C VAL A 301 21.17 -13.94 -5.12
N HIS A 302 20.65 -12.72 -4.99
CA HIS A 302 21.40 -11.56 -4.55
C HIS A 302 21.55 -11.60 -3.02
N PRO A 303 22.75 -11.37 -2.45
CA PRO A 303 22.98 -11.46 -1.00
C PRO A 303 22.05 -10.59 -0.15
N THR A 304 21.79 -9.34 -0.56
CA THR A 304 20.86 -8.43 0.14
C THR A 304 19.43 -8.98 0.16
N ALA A 305 18.97 -9.56 -0.95
CA ALA A 305 17.63 -10.14 -1.04
C ALA A 305 17.53 -11.40 -0.16
N ASP A 306 18.59 -12.22 -0.07
CA ASP A 306 18.61 -13.39 0.79
C ASP A 306 18.59 -13.03 2.28
N ALA A 307 19.39 -12.04 2.69
CA ALA A 307 19.39 -11.56 4.06
C ALA A 307 17.98 -11.09 4.49
N LEU A 308 17.30 -10.31 3.63
CA LEU A 308 15.93 -9.87 3.92
C LEU A 308 14.90 -11.00 3.82
N ARG A 309 15.08 -11.97 2.92
CA ARG A 309 14.24 -13.17 2.86
C ARG A 309 14.29 -13.93 4.18
N ILE A 310 15.47 -14.12 4.77
CA ILE A 310 15.62 -14.83 6.06
C ILE A 310 14.80 -14.12 7.14
N ILE A 311 15.02 -12.81 7.31
CA ILE A 311 14.29 -11.98 8.29
C ILE A 311 12.78 -12.01 8.03
N HIS A 312 12.38 -11.87 6.77
CA HIS A 312 10.98 -11.93 6.37
C HIS A 312 10.34 -13.27 6.72
N ASP A 313 10.96 -14.38 6.29
CA ASP A 313 10.41 -15.72 6.44
C ASP A 313 10.30 -16.11 7.93
N GLU A 314 11.29 -15.73 8.74
CA GLU A 314 11.29 -15.94 10.20
C GLU A 314 10.18 -15.15 10.90
N LEU A 315 10.13 -13.83 10.68
CA LEU A 315 9.17 -12.98 11.39
C LEU A 315 7.72 -13.21 10.93
N CYS A 316 7.52 -13.54 9.64
CA CYS A 316 6.21 -13.90 9.11
C CYS A 316 5.73 -15.30 9.54
N GLN A 317 6.62 -16.14 10.10
CA GLN A 317 6.39 -17.57 10.31
C GLN A 317 6.04 -18.31 8.99
N ALA A 318 6.71 -17.91 7.90
CA ALA A 318 6.31 -18.26 6.53
C ALA A 318 6.39 -19.76 6.21
N ASN A 319 7.25 -20.50 6.90
CA ASN A 319 7.43 -21.94 6.69
C ASN A 319 6.65 -22.80 7.71
N THR A 320 5.74 -22.19 8.48
CA THR A 320 4.96 -22.90 9.50
C THR A 320 3.56 -23.27 9.01
N THR A 321 2.90 -24.15 9.76
CA THR A 321 1.49 -24.54 9.57
C THR A 321 0.52 -23.67 10.38
N LEU A 322 1.01 -22.60 11.02
CA LEU A 322 0.18 -21.68 11.78
C LEU A 322 -0.94 -21.09 10.92
N LYS A 323 -2.03 -20.69 11.58
CA LYS A 323 -3.17 -20.07 10.90
C LYS A 323 -2.76 -18.74 10.28
N LEU A 324 -3.13 -18.52 9.01
CA LEU A 324 -2.87 -17.26 8.31
C LEU A 324 -3.72 -16.11 8.86
N ALA A 325 -3.10 -14.95 9.15
CA ALA A 325 -3.78 -13.72 9.57
C ALA A 325 -2.97 -12.45 9.20
#